data_AF-A0A355EM98-F1
#
_entry.id   AF-A0A355EM98-F1
#
_cell.length_a   1.000
_cell.length_b   1.000
_cell.length_c   1.000
_cell.angle_alpha   90.00
_cell.angle_beta   90.00
_cell.angle_gamma   90.00
#
_symmetry.space_group_name_H-M   'P 1'
#
loop_
_entity.id
_entity.type
_entity.pdbx_description
1 polymer ?
#
loop_
_entity_poly.entity_id
_entity_poly.type
_entity_poly.pdbx_seq_one_letter_code
_entity_poly.pdbx_strand_id
1 'polypeptide(L)'
;MGRMDSLDFIELVEQRKKGRLRVYLGFAAGVGKTYRMLKEGHSLQKRGADVAIGLVEPHGRKETAAIIEGLEVIPRKKYEYRGIVVEEMDLDAILARHPQVAIIDEVAHTNVPMCRNRKRYQDILELLDAGINVICAFNVQHLESLTDLVKEAANVKVRETIPDPFLKQADQVVTLDLTVEDLLLRLREGKIYDEDKVPWALEHFFRKENLDTLRELTLREVVENLERIVSKDRASDKIHKRSVASDRVMVCVTSGSPQAHNLLSRGSRMAGRLNTHWFVVYVETPKESPLRIDAQAQRGLLDIMNRAGDLGAEFVKLHSKDPVTAVVDFANSHSVKHIVMGYSHQPWWKRIYGGSFLFRILRYSASFDLYIISTPEQKGEEIQ
;
A
#
# COMPACT_ATOMS: atom_id res chain seq x y z
N MET A 1 -32.14 -26.24 -21.82
CA MET A 1 -30.73 -26.33 -22.23
C MET A 1 -30.40 -25.02 -22.95
N GLY A 2 -30.05 -23.97 -22.20
CA GLY A 2 -29.86 -22.62 -22.76
C GLY A 2 -28.55 -22.54 -23.51
N ARG A 3 -28.56 -21.92 -24.70
CA ARG A 3 -27.36 -21.51 -25.42
C ARG A 3 -26.51 -20.66 -24.49
N MET A 4 -25.35 -21.15 -24.10
CA MET A 4 -24.28 -20.30 -23.59
C MET A 4 -23.90 -19.38 -24.76
N ASP A 5 -24.09 -18.08 -24.61
CA ASP A 5 -23.81 -17.12 -25.67
C ASP A 5 -22.32 -17.23 -26.03
N SER A 6 -22.02 -17.28 -27.32
CA SER A 6 -20.65 -17.36 -27.84
C SER A 6 -19.74 -16.22 -27.34
N LEU A 7 -20.33 -15.13 -26.82
CA LEU A 7 -19.64 -14.03 -26.14
C LEU A 7 -19.09 -14.44 -24.76
N ASP A 8 -19.84 -15.22 -23.97
CA ASP A 8 -19.37 -15.72 -22.66
C ASP A 8 -18.18 -16.67 -22.83
N PHE A 9 -18.19 -17.47 -23.89
CA PHE A 9 -17.07 -18.38 -24.18
C PHE A 9 -15.82 -17.64 -24.65
N ILE A 10 -15.97 -16.55 -25.40
CA ILE A 10 -14.83 -15.68 -25.78
C ILE A 10 -14.26 -14.98 -24.56
N GLU A 11 -15.10 -14.44 -23.65
CA GLU A 11 -14.62 -13.87 -22.38
C GLU A 11 -13.91 -14.92 -21.48
N LEU A 12 -14.41 -16.16 -21.44
CA LEU A 12 -13.77 -17.27 -20.73
C LEU A 12 -12.44 -17.73 -21.37
N VAL A 13 -12.29 -17.59 -22.69
CA VAL A 13 -11.04 -17.86 -23.41
C VAL A 13 -10.06 -16.69 -23.31
N GLU A 14 -10.54 -15.45 -23.28
CA GLU A 14 -9.76 -14.23 -22.94
C GLU A 14 -9.33 -14.21 -21.48
N GLN A 15 -10.03 -14.93 -20.60
CA GLN A 15 -9.57 -15.25 -19.24
C GLN A 15 -8.41 -16.27 -19.21
N ARG A 16 -7.74 -16.56 -20.34
CA ARG A 16 -6.32 -16.94 -20.27
C ARG A 16 -5.61 -15.88 -19.45
N LYS A 17 -5.20 -16.24 -18.23
CA LYS A 17 -4.65 -15.33 -17.23
C LYS A 17 -3.55 -14.48 -17.87
N LYS A 18 -3.85 -13.19 -18.08
CA LYS A 18 -2.82 -12.20 -18.39
C LYS A 18 -1.70 -12.31 -17.36
N GLY A 19 -0.47 -12.12 -17.82
CA GLY A 19 0.70 -12.03 -16.96
C GLY A 19 0.52 -10.91 -15.95
N ARG A 20 1.17 -11.06 -14.80
CA ARG A 20 1.17 -10.05 -13.74
C ARG A 20 2.34 -9.10 -13.91
N LEU A 21 2.10 -7.82 -13.66
CA LEU A 21 3.07 -6.75 -13.75
C LEU A 21 3.50 -6.29 -12.35
N ARG A 22 4.80 -6.39 -12.07
CA ARG A 22 5.43 -5.85 -10.87
C ARG A 22 6.40 -4.74 -11.23
N VAL A 23 6.17 -3.55 -10.69
CA VAL A 23 6.94 -2.34 -10.98
C VAL A 23 7.77 -1.93 -9.78
N TYR A 24 9.08 -1.74 -9.98
CA TYR A 24 9.95 -1.05 -9.05
C TYR A 24 10.04 0.43 -9.43
N LEU A 25 9.39 1.28 -8.62
CA LEU A 25 9.35 2.72 -8.84
C LEU A 25 10.41 3.40 -7.96
N GLY A 26 11.13 4.37 -8.53
CA GLY A 26 12.09 5.19 -7.80
C GLY A 26 12.00 6.66 -8.19
N PHE A 27 12.44 7.55 -7.30
CA PHE A 27 12.43 8.98 -7.56
C PHE A 27 13.59 9.43 -8.46
N ALA A 28 14.69 8.67 -8.49
CA ALA A 28 15.89 9.00 -9.25
C ALA A 28 16.70 7.77 -9.69
N ALA A 29 17.64 7.97 -10.61
CA ALA A 29 18.67 6.97 -10.93
C ALA A 29 19.57 6.73 -9.71
N GLY A 30 20.02 5.49 -9.51
CA GLY A 30 20.96 5.14 -8.44
C GLY A 30 20.35 4.71 -7.10
N VAL A 31 19.03 4.81 -6.93
CA VAL A 31 18.29 4.34 -5.74
C VAL A 31 18.26 2.80 -5.58
N GLY A 32 18.78 2.04 -6.55
CA GLY A 32 18.93 0.58 -6.46
C GLY A 32 17.80 -0.26 -7.11
N LYS A 33 17.03 0.32 -8.04
CA LYS A 33 15.96 -0.35 -8.81
C LYS A 33 16.41 -1.67 -9.44
N THR A 34 17.38 -1.62 -10.33
CA THR A 34 17.92 -2.77 -11.05
C THR A 34 18.44 -3.84 -10.09
N TYR A 35 19.16 -3.44 -9.04
CA TYR A 35 19.70 -4.36 -8.04
C TYR A 35 18.58 -5.14 -7.31
N ARG A 36 17.53 -4.45 -6.87
CA ARG A 36 16.40 -5.05 -6.16
C ARG A 36 15.58 -5.95 -7.08
N MET A 37 15.36 -5.52 -8.32
CA MET A 37 14.68 -6.29 -9.36
C MET A 37 15.41 -7.61 -9.64
N LEU A 38 16.74 -7.58 -9.83
CA LEU A 38 17.54 -8.79 -10.06
C LEU A 38 17.55 -9.73 -8.83
N LYS A 39 17.64 -9.18 -7.61
CA LYS A 39 17.54 -9.98 -6.38
C LYS A 39 16.20 -10.71 -6.26
N GLU A 40 15.11 -10.06 -6.67
CA GLU A 40 13.79 -10.70 -6.71
C GLU A 40 13.79 -11.84 -7.74
N GLY A 41 14.37 -11.62 -8.92
CA GLY A 41 14.59 -12.66 -9.92
C GLY A 41 15.27 -13.91 -9.37
N HIS A 42 16.40 -13.73 -8.67
CA HIS A 42 17.09 -14.82 -7.97
C HIS A 42 16.24 -15.48 -6.90
N SER A 43 15.45 -14.72 -6.15
CA SER A 43 14.56 -15.27 -5.11
C SER A 43 13.49 -16.17 -5.73
N LEU A 44 12.90 -15.76 -6.86
CA LEU A 44 11.91 -16.51 -7.61
C LEU A 44 12.52 -17.78 -8.23
N GLN A 45 13.70 -17.66 -8.84
CA GLN A 45 14.42 -18.81 -9.40
C GLN A 45 14.74 -19.85 -8.31
N LYS A 46 15.19 -19.43 -7.12
CA LYS A 46 15.41 -20.32 -5.97
C LYS A 46 14.15 -21.02 -5.47
N ARG A 47 12.98 -20.44 -5.72
CA ARG A 47 11.66 -21.05 -5.42
C ARG A 47 11.15 -21.94 -6.57
N GLY A 48 11.96 -22.14 -7.61
CA GLY A 48 11.64 -22.99 -8.76
C GLY A 48 10.87 -22.30 -9.88
N ALA A 49 10.77 -20.96 -9.87
CA ALA A 49 10.17 -20.24 -10.98
C ALA A 49 11.13 -20.16 -12.18
N ASP A 50 10.58 -20.22 -13.38
CA ASP A 50 11.33 -20.00 -14.63
C ASP A 50 11.50 -18.50 -14.90
N VAL A 51 12.72 -18.00 -14.74
CA VAL A 51 13.03 -16.57 -14.80
C VAL A 51 14.08 -16.29 -15.87
N ALA A 52 13.76 -15.36 -16.78
CA ALA A 52 14.69 -14.88 -17.79
C ALA A 52 14.82 -13.35 -17.77
N ILE A 53 16.03 -12.86 -18.02
CA ILE A 53 16.32 -11.45 -18.26
C ILE A 53 16.08 -11.16 -19.73
N GLY A 54 15.06 -10.36 -20.03
CA GLY A 54 14.81 -9.83 -21.37
C GLY A 54 15.73 -8.67 -21.68
N LEU A 55 15.87 -7.75 -20.72
CA LEU A 55 16.80 -6.63 -20.83
C LEU A 55 17.15 -6.08 -19.45
N VAL A 56 18.45 -5.99 -19.16
CA VAL A 56 18.97 -5.22 -18.02
C VAL A 56 20.20 -4.46 -18.47
N GLU A 57 20.27 -3.19 -18.07
CA GLU A 57 21.41 -2.33 -18.28
C GLU A 57 22.22 -2.23 -16.98
N PRO A 58 23.46 -2.78 -16.92
CA PRO A 58 24.28 -2.69 -15.73
C PRO A 58 24.84 -1.27 -15.51
N HIS A 59 24.74 -0.37 -16.51
CA HIS A 59 25.28 1.00 -16.51
C HIS A 59 26.69 1.10 -15.87
N GLY A 60 27.60 0.20 -16.27
CA GLY A 60 28.98 0.17 -15.78
C GLY A 60 29.20 -0.38 -14.36
N ARG A 61 28.15 -0.82 -13.66
CA ARG A 61 28.25 -1.29 -12.27
C ARG A 61 28.69 -2.75 -12.18
N LYS A 62 29.93 -2.98 -11.75
CA LYS A 62 30.49 -4.32 -11.47
C LYS A 62 29.59 -5.17 -10.56
N GLU A 63 29.02 -4.56 -9.53
CA GLU A 63 28.10 -5.24 -8.59
C GLU A 63 26.81 -5.71 -9.26
N THR A 64 26.30 -4.97 -10.27
CA THR A 64 25.06 -5.36 -10.97
C THR A 64 25.35 -6.47 -11.98
N ALA A 65 26.50 -6.41 -12.66
CA ALA A 65 26.95 -7.49 -13.55
C ALA A 65 27.08 -8.83 -12.80
N ALA A 66 27.62 -8.82 -11.58
CA ALA A 66 27.72 -10.03 -10.76
C ALA A 66 26.37 -10.63 -10.35
N ILE A 67 25.29 -9.84 -10.31
CA ILE A 67 23.95 -10.35 -9.97
C ILE A 67 23.23 -10.87 -11.21
N ILE A 68 23.61 -10.41 -12.41
CA ILE A 68 23.11 -11.00 -13.66
C ILE A 68 23.57 -12.46 -13.76
N GLU A 69 24.76 -12.79 -13.25
CA GLU A 69 25.23 -14.17 -13.17
C GLU A 69 24.23 -15.06 -12.41
N GLY A 70 23.88 -16.19 -13.03
CA GLY A 70 22.93 -17.16 -12.49
C GLY A 70 21.49 -17.01 -13.01
N LEU A 71 21.14 -15.90 -13.66
CA LEU A 71 19.87 -15.76 -14.37
C LEU A 71 20.06 -16.00 -15.87
N GLU A 72 19.10 -16.66 -16.52
CA GLU A 72 19.11 -16.82 -17.98
C GLU A 72 18.98 -15.43 -18.63
N VAL A 73 19.84 -15.10 -19.59
CA VAL A 73 19.79 -13.81 -20.31
C VAL A 73 19.44 -14.08 -21.76
N ILE A 74 18.35 -13.47 -22.22
CA ILE A 74 17.92 -13.55 -23.61
C ILE A 74 18.79 -12.59 -24.44
N PRO A 75 19.45 -13.07 -25.51
CA PRO A 75 20.33 -12.23 -26.32
C PRO A 75 19.58 -11.02 -26.91
N ARG A 76 20.24 -9.85 -26.87
CA ARG A 76 19.71 -8.63 -27.47
C ARG A 76 19.72 -8.72 -29.00
N LYS A 77 18.73 -8.11 -29.64
CA LYS A 77 18.64 -8.00 -31.09
C LYS A 77 19.40 -6.77 -31.56
N LYS A 78 20.22 -6.94 -32.61
CA LYS A 78 21.06 -5.87 -33.17
C LYS A 78 20.37 -5.23 -34.38
N TYR A 79 20.41 -3.91 -34.41
CA TYR A 79 19.83 -3.10 -35.47
C TYR A 79 20.88 -2.10 -35.98
N GLU A 80 20.96 -1.92 -37.29
CA GLU A 80 21.79 -0.86 -37.88
C GLU A 80 20.92 0.37 -38.13
N TYR A 81 21.18 1.46 -37.41
CA TYR A 81 20.40 2.68 -37.51
C TYR A 81 21.31 3.89 -37.62
N ARG A 82 21.18 4.63 -38.74
CA ARG A 82 22.02 5.81 -39.06
C ARG A 82 23.53 5.53 -39.00
N GLY A 83 23.95 4.34 -39.43
CA GLY A 83 25.36 3.92 -39.44
C GLY A 83 25.93 3.51 -38.08
N ILE A 84 25.09 3.35 -37.05
CA ILE A 84 25.48 2.88 -35.72
C ILE A 84 24.73 1.57 -35.44
N VAL A 85 25.42 0.59 -34.86
CA VAL A 85 24.80 -0.65 -34.35
C VAL A 85 24.19 -0.35 -32.99
N VAL A 86 22.88 -0.53 -32.88
CA VAL A 86 22.10 -0.36 -31.66
C VAL A 86 21.57 -1.73 -31.23
N GLU A 87 21.63 -2.01 -29.94
CA GLU A 87 21.10 -3.25 -29.36
C GLU A 87 19.76 -2.95 -28.67
N GLU A 88 18.77 -3.82 -28.88
CA GLU A 88 17.44 -3.72 -28.29
C GLU A 88 17.02 -5.06 -27.68
N MET A 89 16.00 -5.01 -26.82
CA MET A 89 15.35 -6.21 -26.31
C MET A 89 14.75 -7.03 -27.46
N ASP A 90 15.00 -8.33 -27.48
CA ASP A 90 14.39 -9.24 -28.46
C ASP A 90 13.04 -9.75 -27.95
N LEU A 91 11.99 -8.97 -28.22
CA LEU A 91 10.61 -9.33 -27.84
C LEU A 91 10.19 -10.70 -28.39
N ASP A 92 10.51 -10.98 -29.66
CA ASP A 92 10.11 -12.22 -30.33
C ASP A 92 10.80 -13.43 -29.67
N ALA A 93 12.08 -13.29 -29.30
CA ALA A 93 12.79 -14.34 -28.58
C ALA A 93 12.21 -14.59 -27.18
N ILE A 94 11.80 -13.55 -26.46
CA ILE A 94 11.16 -13.70 -25.13
C ILE A 94 9.81 -14.41 -25.27
N LEU A 95 8.99 -14.01 -26.26
CA LEU A 95 7.70 -14.64 -26.53
C LEU A 95 7.86 -16.11 -26.92
N ALA A 96 8.85 -16.44 -27.76
CA ALA A 96 9.13 -17.80 -28.17
C ALA A 96 9.66 -18.67 -27.02
N ARG A 97 10.49 -18.10 -26.14
CA ARG A 97 11.03 -18.77 -24.94
C ARG A 97 9.96 -18.98 -23.86
N HIS A 98 8.98 -18.07 -23.79
CA HIS A 98 7.84 -18.10 -22.86
C HIS A 98 8.26 -18.37 -21.39
N PRO A 99 9.13 -17.54 -20.78
CA PRO A 99 9.48 -17.71 -19.38
C PRO A 99 8.27 -17.42 -18.47
N GLN A 100 8.23 -18.00 -17.27
CA GLN A 100 7.20 -17.63 -16.29
C GLN A 100 7.34 -16.17 -15.84
N VAL A 101 8.58 -15.67 -15.73
CA VAL A 101 8.88 -14.28 -15.34
C VAL A 101 9.98 -13.70 -16.24
N ALA A 102 9.68 -12.57 -16.88
CA ALA A 102 10.64 -11.76 -17.62
C ALA A 102 11.08 -10.53 -16.81
N ILE A 103 12.39 -10.28 -16.73
CA ILE A 103 12.97 -9.10 -16.09
C ILE A 103 13.36 -8.07 -17.16
N ILE A 104 12.80 -6.86 -17.08
CA ILE A 104 12.94 -5.82 -18.11
C ILE A 104 13.18 -4.46 -17.45
N ASP A 105 14.36 -3.89 -17.62
CA ASP A 105 14.68 -2.53 -17.18
C ASP A 105 14.34 -1.46 -18.24
N GLU A 106 14.52 -0.19 -17.90
CA GLU A 106 14.41 0.95 -18.82
C GLU A 106 13.06 1.01 -19.56
N VAL A 107 11.97 0.86 -18.82
CA VAL A 107 10.60 0.82 -19.38
C VAL A 107 10.23 2.06 -20.21
N ALA A 108 10.82 3.21 -19.88
CA ALA A 108 10.57 4.48 -20.57
C ALA A 108 11.21 4.55 -21.95
N HIS A 109 12.15 3.66 -22.27
CA HIS A 109 12.94 3.69 -23.49
C HIS A 109 12.08 3.76 -24.75
N THR A 110 12.56 4.53 -25.71
CA THR A 110 11.97 4.60 -27.05
C THR A 110 12.76 3.69 -27.99
N ASN A 111 12.11 2.60 -28.39
CA ASN A 111 12.71 1.61 -29.27
C ASN A 111 13.12 2.22 -30.61
N VAL A 112 14.15 1.65 -31.24
CA VAL A 112 14.53 2.04 -32.60
C VAL A 112 13.36 1.87 -33.59
N PRO A 113 13.26 2.71 -34.64
CA PRO A 113 12.10 2.70 -35.56
C PRO A 113 11.82 1.38 -36.29
N MET A 114 12.78 0.45 -36.32
CA MET A 114 12.64 -0.87 -36.94
C MET A 114 11.97 -1.90 -36.02
N CYS A 115 11.86 -1.61 -34.71
CA CYS A 115 11.17 -2.47 -33.78
C CYS A 115 9.66 -2.46 -34.04
N ARG A 116 9.01 -3.58 -33.71
CA ARG A 116 7.56 -3.75 -33.86
C ARG A 116 6.76 -2.70 -33.09
N ASN A 117 7.15 -2.45 -31.84
CA ASN A 117 6.56 -1.41 -31.01
C ASN A 117 7.51 -0.23 -30.85
N ARG A 118 6.95 0.97 -30.72
CA ARG A 118 7.71 2.22 -30.59
C ARG A 118 8.28 2.43 -29.18
N LYS A 119 7.66 1.86 -28.17
CA LYS A 119 8.02 2.08 -26.76
C LYS A 119 8.16 0.75 -26.04
N ARG A 120 9.17 0.65 -25.16
CA ARG A 120 9.43 -0.60 -24.42
C ARG A 120 8.29 -1.03 -23.51
N TYR A 121 7.55 -0.08 -22.95
CA TYR A 121 6.34 -0.41 -22.18
C TYR A 121 5.29 -1.16 -23.03
N GLN A 122 5.24 -0.94 -24.35
CA GLN A 122 4.33 -1.66 -25.25
C GLN A 122 4.78 -3.11 -25.45
N ASP A 123 6.09 -3.36 -25.54
CA ASP A 123 6.64 -4.72 -25.56
C ASP A 123 6.26 -5.46 -24.26
N ILE A 124 6.35 -4.77 -23.12
CA ILE A 124 5.93 -5.34 -21.82
C ILE A 124 4.44 -5.69 -21.83
N LEU A 125 3.58 -4.82 -22.37
CA LEU A 125 2.15 -5.12 -22.49
C LEU A 125 1.89 -6.36 -23.35
N GLU A 126 2.63 -6.52 -24.45
CA GLU A 126 2.52 -7.71 -25.31
C GLU A 126 2.96 -9.00 -24.59
N LEU A 127 4.02 -8.94 -23.77
CA LEU A 127 4.43 -10.06 -22.91
C LEU A 127 3.37 -10.42 -21.88
N LEU A 128 2.76 -9.43 -21.24
CA LEU A 128 1.68 -9.64 -20.27
C LEU A 128 0.45 -10.26 -20.95
N ASP A 129 0.09 -9.80 -22.15
CA ASP A 129 -1.01 -10.37 -22.94
C ASP A 129 -0.72 -11.82 -23.38
N ALA A 130 0.55 -12.19 -23.56
CA ALA A 130 0.98 -13.56 -23.80
C ALA A 130 1.01 -14.45 -22.52
N GLY A 131 0.67 -13.90 -21.35
CA GLY A 131 0.64 -14.62 -20.08
C GLY A 131 1.98 -14.67 -19.34
N ILE A 132 3.00 -13.94 -19.80
CA ILE A 132 4.33 -13.87 -19.17
C ILE A 132 4.28 -12.81 -18.07
N ASN A 133 4.68 -13.16 -16.83
CA ASN A 133 4.76 -12.16 -15.76
C ASN A 133 5.98 -11.27 -16.00
N VAL A 134 5.86 -9.96 -15.74
CA VAL A 134 6.96 -9.02 -15.97
C VAL A 134 7.32 -8.31 -14.67
N ILE A 135 8.61 -8.33 -14.35
CA ILE A 135 9.20 -7.45 -13.34
C ILE A 135 9.98 -6.37 -14.06
N CYS A 136 9.63 -5.11 -13.80
CA CYS A 136 10.28 -3.98 -14.44
C CYS A 136 10.57 -2.84 -13.48
N ALA A 137 11.33 -1.86 -13.95
CA ALA A 137 11.68 -0.69 -13.16
C ALA A 137 11.72 0.60 -13.98
N PHE A 138 11.30 1.71 -13.37
CA PHE A 138 11.46 3.04 -13.95
C PHE A 138 11.45 4.15 -12.89
N ASN A 139 11.86 5.35 -13.29
CA ASN A 139 11.78 6.54 -12.43
C ASN A 139 10.47 7.29 -12.60
N VAL A 140 9.94 7.86 -11.52
CA VAL A 140 8.68 8.64 -11.51
C VAL A 140 8.66 9.75 -12.56
N GLN A 141 9.83 10.33 -12.87
CA GLN A 141 9.98 11.42 -13.85
C GLN A 141 9.51 11.05 -15.27
N HIS A 142 9.42 9.76 -15.57
CA HIS A 142 9.00 9.28 -16.88
C HIS A 142 7.49 9.22 -17.02
N LEU A 143 6.70 9.44 -15.96
CA LEU A 143 5.24 9.49 -16.10
C LEU A 143 4.84 10.77 -16.85
N GLU A 144 3.96 10.61 -17.83
CA GLU A 144 3.51 11.71 -18.69
C GLU A 144 2.88 12.85 -17.87
N SER A 145 2.01 12.53 -16.91
CA SER A 145 1.37 13.52 -16.04
C SER A 145 2.33 14.35 -15.19
N LEU A 146 3.53 13.84 -14.92
CA LEU A 146 4.51 14.48 -14.05
C LEU A 146 5.62 15.19 -14.82
N THR A 147 5.63 15.10 -16.15
CA THR A 147 6.71 15.63 -16.97
C THR A 147 6.86 17.16 -16.83
N ASP A 148 5.74 17.89 -16.76
CA ASP A 148 5.77 19.35 -16.59
C ASP A 148 6.20 19.78 -15.19
N LEU A 149 5.73 19.08 -14.15
CA LEU A 149 6.14 19.32 -12.76
C LEU A 149 7.62 19.04 -12.56
N VAL A 150 8.14 17.97 -13.16
CA VAL A 150 9.57 17.63 -13.12
C VAL A 150 10.39 18.68 -13.87
N LYS A 151 9.90 19.18 -15.01
CA LYS A 151 10.57 20.22 -15.77
C LYS A 151 10.62 21.54 -14.99
N GLU A 152 9.56 21.90 -14.28
CA GLU A 152 9.52 23.08 -13.41
C GLU A 152 10.48 22.94 -12.23
N ALA A 153 10.45 21.78 -11.55
CA ALA A 153 11.28 21.53 -10.38
C ALA A 153 12.77 21.40 -10.70
N ALA A 154 13.13 20.60 -11.72
CA ALA A 154 14.51 20.21 -12.00
C ALA A 154 15.13 20.89 -13.23
N ASN A 155 14.35 21.66 -14.01
CA ASN A 155 14.75 22.25 -15.29
C ASN A 155 15.35 21.24 -16.29
N VAL A 156 14.94 19.97 -16.19
CA VAL A 156 15.37 18.89 -17.08
C VAL A 156 14.19 18.49 -17.97
N LYS A 157 14.41 18.52 -19.30
CA LYS A 157 13.42 18.05 -20.26
C LYS A 157 13.48 16.53 -20.36
N VAL A 158 12.48 15.86 -19.80
CA VAL A 158 12.28 14.41 -19.97
C VAL A 158 11.81 14.16 -21.41
N ARG A 159 12.59 13.40 -22.18
CA ARG A 159 12.26 13.05 -23.58
C ARG A 159 11.51 11.72 -23.69
N GLU A 160 11.71 10.86 -22.71
CA GLU A 160 11.20 9.50 -22.69
C GLU A 160 10.12 9.39 -21.64
N THR A 161 8.89 9.19 -22.09
CA THR A 161 7.72 9.14 -21.23
C THR A 161 7.01 7.78 -21.29
N ILE A 162 6.23 7.50 -20.25
CA ILE A 162 5.38 6.35 -20.04
C ILE A 162 3.98 6.90 -19.69
N PRO A 163 2.92 6.44 -20.37
CA PRO A 163 1.58 6.89 -20.06
C PRO A 163 1.14 6.36 -18.70
N ASP A 164 0.50 7.20 -17.90
CA ASP A 164 0.01 6.84 -16.56
C ASP A 164 -0.74 5.50 -16.50
N PRO A 165 -1.67 5.18 -17.43
CA PRO A 165 -2.39 3.90 -17.42
C PRO A 165 -1.50 2.66 -17.34
N PHE A 166 -0.26 2.71 -17.85
CA PHE A 166 0.68 1.60 -17.72
C PHE A 166 0.99 1.29 -16.26
N LEU A 167 1.29 2.30 -15.44
CA LEU A 167 1.51 2.12 -14.00
C LEU A 167 0.21 1.67 -13.31
N LYS A 168 -0.94 2.19 -13.74
CA LYS A 168 -2.26 1.80 -13.18
C LYS A 168 -2.65 0.35 -13.45
N GLN A 169 -2.03 -0.30 -14.42
CA GLN A 169 -2.23 -1.72 -14.73
C GLN A 169 -1.34 -2.63 -13.87
N ALA A 170 -0.34 -2.10 -13.16
CA ALA A 170 0.53 -2.91 -12.31
C ALA A 170 -0.25 -3.60 -11.18
N ASP A 171 -0.03 -4.90 -11.01
CA ASP A 171 -0.56 -5.67 -9.88
C ASP A 171 0.18 -5.34 -8.58
N GLN A 172 1.45 -4.95 -8.68
CA GLN A 172 2.26 -4.56 -7.53
C GLN A 172 3.22 -3.44 -7.88
N VAL A 173 3.21 -2.39 -7.07
CA VAL A 173 4.18 -1.29 -7.13
C VAL A 173 5.05 -1.35 -5.87
N VAL A 174 6.37 -1.45 -6.07
CA VAL A 174 7.37 -1.46 -5.00
C VAL A 174 8.20 -0.18 -5.10
N THR A 175 8.09 0.67 -4.08
CA THR A 175 8.88 1.90 -4.01
C THR A 175 10.25 1.63 -3.43
N LEU A 176 11.29 2.12 -4.09
CA LEU A 176 12.63 2.16 -3.53
C LEU A 176 12.91 3.57 -3.05
N ASP A 177 12.84 3.71 -1.73
CA ASP A 177 13.17 4.95 -1.06
C ASP A 177 14.58 4.87 -0.48
N LEU A 178 15.39 5.86 -0.82
CA LEU A 178 16.72 6.11 -0.29
C LEU A 178 16.72 7.57 0.15
N THR A 179 17.44 7.91 1.22
CA THR A 179 17.56 9.33 1.59
C THR A 179 18.25 10.10 0.47
N VAL A 180 17.92 11.39 0.34
CA VAL A 180 18.55 12.25 -0.68
C VAL A 180 20.04 12.37 -0.39
N GLU A 181 20.43 12.46 0.89
CA GLU A 181 21.81 12.48 1.34
C GLU A 181 22.59 11.23 0.92
N ASP A 182 22.03 10.03 1.12
CA ASP A 182 22.67 8.78 0.72
C ASP A 182 22.78 8.68 -0.81
N LEU A 183 21.78 9.18 -1.55
CA LEU A 183 21.82 9.19 -3.01
C LEU A 183 22.95 10.10 -3.52
N LEU A 184 23.09 11.29 -2.93
CA LEU A 184 24.16 12.23 -3.26
C LEU A 184 25.54 11.66 -2.91
N LEU A 185 25.65 10.93 -1.79
CA LEU A 185 26.88 10.24 -1.42
C LEU A 185 27.26 9.20 -2.48
N ARG A 186 26.30 8.34 -2.88
CA ARG A 186 26.51 7.34 -3.94
C ARG A 186 26.92 7.96 -5.28
N LEU A 187 26.37 9.13 -5.60
CA LEU A 187 26.76 9.86 -6.80
C LEU A 187 28.22 10.33 -6.71
N ARG A 188 28.63 10.94 -5.58
CA ARG A 188 30.00 11.41 -5.35
C ARG A 188 31.03 10.28 -5.33
N GLU A 189 30.62 9.08 -4.89
CA GLU A 189 31.43 7.88 -4.93
C GLU A 189 31.52 7.22 -6.33
N GLY A 190 30.94 7.85 -7.37
CA GLY A 190 30.97 7.29 -8.74
C GLY A 190 30.10 6.03 -8.92
N LYS A 191 29.18 5.74 -8.00
CA LYS A 191 28.33 4.53 -8.04
C LYS A 191 27.11 4.70 -8.96
N ILE A 192 26.83 5.91 -9.43
CA ILE A 192 25.63 6.25 -10.22
C ILE A 192 26.00 6.65 -11.66
N TYR A 193 26.99 7.52 -11.84
CA TYR A 193 27.55 7.94 -13.12
C TYR A 193 29.07 7.83 -13.09
N ASP A 194 29.66 7.79 -14.28
CA ASP A 194 31.10 7.95 -14.48
C ASP A 194 31.60 9.28 -13.87
N GLU A 195 32.83 9.27 -13.34
CA GLU A 195 33.41 10.39 -12.57
C GLU A 195 33.41 11.72 -13.33
N ASP A 196 33.53 11.68 -14.66
CA ASP A 196 33.51 12.84 -15.56
C ASP A 196 32.14 13.55 -15.61
N LYS A 197 31.04 12.81 -15.38
CA LYS A 197 29.67 13.33 -15.42
C LYS A 197 29.12 13.73 -14.06
N VAL A 198 29.80 13.35 -12.97
CA VAL A 198 29.37 13.63 -11.59
C VAL A 198 29.22 15.14 -11.31
N PRO A 199 30.18 16.03 -11.65
CA PRO A 199 30.05 17.46 -11.37
C PRO A 199 28.83 18.08 -12.05
N TRP A 200 28.64 17.76 -13.34
CA TRP A 200 27.50 18.25 -14.11
C TRP A 200 26.17 17.73 -13.53
N ALA A 201 26.10 16.46 -13.14
CA ALA A 201 24.92 15.86 -12.54
C ALA A 201 24.53 16.53 -11.21
N LEU A 202 25.52 16.82 -10.35
CA LEU A 202 25.32 17.53 -9.07
C LEU A 202 24.86 18.97 -9.27
N GLU A 203 25.38 19.67 -10.28
CA GLU A 203 25.00 21.05 -10.57
C GLU A 203 23.61 21.18 -11.22
N HIS A 204 23.03 20.12 -11.77
CA HIS A 204 21.74 20.17 -12.47
C HIS A 204 20.70 19.28 -11.80
N PHE A 205 20.63 18.00 -12.17
CA PHE A 205 19.55 17.11 -11.75
C PHE A 205 19.63 16.71 -10.28
N PHE A 206 20.84 16.43 -9.76
CA PHE A 206 21.08 15.95 -8.39
C PHE A 206 21.30 17.09 -7.40
N ARG A 207 20.43 18.10 -7.43
CA ARG A 207 20.30 19.09 -6.36
C ARG A 207 19.35 18.57 -5.30
N LYS A 208 19.60 18.93 -4.04
CA LYS A 208 18.81 18.43 -2.90
C LYS A 208 17.32 18.75 -3.08
N GLU A 209 17.02 19.99 -3.45
CA GLU A 209 15.67 20.52 -3.63
C GLU A 209 14.91 19.74 -4.73
N ASN A 210 15.60 19.45 -5.84
CA ASN A 210 15.04 18.69 -6.95
C ASN A 210 14.72 17.25 -6.52
N LEU A 211 15.64 16.61 -5.80
CA LEU A 211 15.50 15.23 -5.35
C LEU A 211 14.42 15.08 -4.28
N ASP A 212 14.30 16.04 -3.36
CA ASP A 212 13.23 16.08 -2.36
C ASP A 212 11.85 16.18 -3.05
N THR A 213 11.74 17.06 -4.06
CA THR A 213 10.51 17.21 -4.86
C THR A 213 10.16 15.92 -5.60
N LEU A 214 11.13 15.29 -6.27
CA LEU A 214 10.91 14.02 -6.97
C LEU A 214 10.52 12.89 -6.01
N ARG A 215 11.09 12.88 -4.80
CA ARG A 215 10.76 11.91 -3.75
C ARG A 215 9.32 12.09 -3.26
N GLU A 216 8.90 13.33 -3.04
CA GLU A 216 7.51 13.65 -2.69
C GLU A 216 6.53 13.19 -3.78
N LEU A 217 6.80 13.53 -5.04
CA LEU A 217 5.97 13.10 -6.18
C LEU A 217 5.89 11.57 -6.27
N THR A 218 7.01 10.87 -6.03
CA THR A 218 7.03 9.40 -6.03
C THR A 218 6.15 8.82 -4.93
N LEU A 219 6.24 9.34 -3.71
CA LEU A 219 5.43 8.86 -2.59
C LEU A 219 3.95 9.11 -2.82
N ARG A 220 3.60 10.28 -3.36
CA ARG A 220 2.22 10.60 -3.72
C ARG A 220 1.66 9.63 -4.77
N GLU A 221 2.40 9.37 -5.84
CA GLU A 221 1.97 8.44 -6.89
C GLU A 221 1.77 7.02 -6.33
N VAL A 222 2.61 6.59 -5.39
CA VAL A 222 2.49 5.29 -4.75
C VAL A 222 1.22 5.21 -3.91
N VAL A 223 0.91 6.24 -3.14
CA VAL A 223 -0.34 6.32 -2.35
C VAL A 223 -1.55 6.23 -3.28
N GLU A 224 -1.58 7.01 -4.36
CA GLU A 224 -2.67 7.00 -5.33
C GLU A 224 -2.84 5.64 -6.03
N ASN A 225 -1.75 4.88 -6.23
CA ASN A 225 -1.81 3.52 -6.78
C ASN A 225 -2.26 2.48 -5.75
N LEU A 226 -1.83 2.58 -4.48
CA LEU A 226 -2.22 1.65 -3.42
C LEU A 226 -3.72 1.68 -3.14
N GLU A 227 -4.33 2.87 -3.08
CA GLU A 227 -5.78 3.05 -2.95
C GLU A 227 -6.55 2.32 -4.08
N ARG A 228 -5.96 2.27 -5.28
CA ARG A 228 -6.54 1.61 -6.46
C ARG A 228 -6.40 0.09 -6.43
N ILE A 229 -5.26 -0.46 -6.01
CA ILE A 229 -5.09 -1.92 -5.87
C ILE A 229 -6.09 -2.46 -4.85
N VAL A 230 -6.20 -1.79 -3.69
CA VAL A 230 -7.16 -2.17 -2.64
C VAL A 230 -8.61 -2.10 -3.13
N SER A 231 -8.96 -1.17 -4.02
CA SER A 231 -10.31 -1.09 -4.58
C SER A 231 -10.58 -2.11 -5.70
N LYS A 232 -9.58 -2.48 -6.52
CA LYS A 232 -9.71 -3.57 -7.52
C LYS A 232 -9.91 -4.93 -6.86
N ASP A 233 -9.16 -5.25 -5.81
CA ASP A 233 -9.33 -6.50 -5.05
C ASP A 233 -10.71 -6.59 -4.39
N ARG A 234 -11.29 -5.44 -3.99
CA ARG A 234 -12.67 -5.37 -3.48
C ARG A 234 -13.74 -5.61 -4.55
N ALA A 235 -13.44 -5.38 -5.83
CA ALA A 235 -14.38 -5.53 -6.93
C ALA A 235 -14.39 -6.95 -7.52
N SER A 236 -13.27 -7.67 -7.47
CA SER A 236 -13.12 -9.06 -7.95
C SER A 236 -13.61 -10.10 -6.94
N ASP A 237 -13.59 -9.81 -5.63
CA ASP A 237 -14.12 -10.69 -4.58
C ASP A 237 -15.64 -10.52 -4.37
N LYS A 238 -16.44 -10.94 -5.36
CA LYS A 238 -17.91 -11.10 -5.19
C LYS A 238 -18.31 -12.46 -4.59
N ILE A 239 -17.37 -13.38 -4.35
CA ILE A 239 -17.66 -14.74 -3.84
C ILE A 239 -17.15 -14.97 -2.40
N HIS A 240 -16.29 -14.11 -1.87
CA HIS A 240 -16.02 -14.04 -0.43
C HIS A 240 -16.46 -12.70 0.14
N LYS A 241 -17.73 -12.61 0.54
CA LYS A 241 -18.24 -11.66 1.55
C LYS A 241 -17.58 -11.94 2.92
N ARG A 242 -16.28 -11.73 3.01
CA ARG A 242 -15.54 -11.40 4.23
C ARG A 242 -14.52 -10.36 3.80
N SER A 243 -15.09 -9.18 3.53
CA SER A 243 -14.36 -7.96 3.26
C SER A 243 -13.18 -7.86 4.21
N VAL A 244 -11.98 -7.64 3.67
CA VAL A 244 -10.98 -6.85 4.37
C VAL A 244 -11.58 -5.44 4.49
N ALA A 245 -12.54 -5.34 5.42
CA ALA A 245 -12.98 -4.10 5.98
C ALA A 245 -11.71 -3.42 6.46
N SER A 246 -11.58 -2.12 6.23
CA SER A 246 -10.73 -1.30 7.08
C SER A 246 -10.93 -1.79 8.51
N ASP A 247 -9.88 -2.30 9.16
CA ASP A 247 -9.95 -2.89 10.49
C ASP A 247 -10.24 -1.75 11.51
N ARG A 248 -11.47 -1.21 11.48
CA ARG A 248 -11.84 -0.01 12.22
C ARG A 248 -11.85 -0.31 13.70
N VAL A 249 -11.45 0.70 14.47
CA VAL A 249 -11.36 0.62 15.93
C VAL A 249 -12.59 1.28 16.53
N MET A 250 -13.21 0.62 17.51
CA MET A 250 -14.30 1.19 18.29
C MET A 250 -13.93 1.15 19.76
N VAL A 251 -14.00 2.30 20.43
CA VAL A 251 -13.84 2.40 21.88
C VAL A 251 -15.22 2.53 22.52
N CYS A 252 -15.59 1.57 23.36
CA CYS A 252 -16.83 1.64 24.12
C CYS A 252 -16.59 2.38 25.44
N VAL A 253 -17.34 3.45 25.66
CA VAL A 253 -17.27 4.28 26.88
C VAL A 253 -18.59 4.23 27.65
N THR A 254 -18.52 4.45 28.96
CA THR A 254 -19.69 4.47 29.87
C THR A 254 -19.70 5.77 30.66
N SER A 255 -20.88 6.23 31.06
CA SER A 255 -21.03 7.43 31.89
C SER A 255 -20.42 7.20 33.27
N GLY A 256 -19.41 8.00 33.62
CA GLY A 256 -18.79 7.97 34.94
C GLY A 256 -17.60 7.01 35.11
N SER A 257 -17.04 6.45 34.04
CA SER A 257 -15.81 5.64 34.15
C SER A 257 -14.57 6.53 34.33
N PRO A 258 -13.80 6.39 35.43
CA PRO A 258 -12.50 7.07 35.60
C PRO A 258 -11.46 6.67 34.54
N GLN A 259 -11.75 5.60 33.79
CA GLN A 259 -10.83 4.97 32.85
C GLN A 259 -11.02 5.49 31.42
N ALA A 260 -12.05 6.31 31.16
CA ALA A 260 -12.44 6.74 29.83
C ALA A 260 -11.30 7.45 29.08
N HIS A 261 -10.54 8.33 29.73
CA HIS A 261 -9.40 9.02 29.11
C HIS A 261 -8.28 8.06 28.67
N ASN A 262 -8.01 7.02 29.46
CA ASN A 262 -7.00 6.01 29.11
C ASN A 262 -7.47 5.15 27.93
N LEU A 263 -8.76 4.77 27.92
CA LEU A 263 -9.37 4.05 26.80
C LEU A 263 -9.28 4.86 25.50
N LEU A 264 -9.59 6.15 25.55
CA LEU A 264 -9.46 7.04 24.39
C LEU A 264 -8.01 7.13 23.90
N SER A 265 -7.05 7.30 24.80
CA SER A 265 -5.62 7.39 24.43
C SER A 265 -5.08 6.07 23.86
N ARG A 266 -5.51 4.91 24.37
CA ARG A 266 -5.11 3.61 23.79
C ARG A 266 -5.83 3.33 22.47
N GLY A 267 -7.10 3.69 22.37
CA GLY A 267 -7.88 3.60 21.13
C GLY A 267 -7.28 4.44 20.00
N SER A 268 -6.95 5.71 20.29
CA SER A 268 -6.28 6.61 19.35
C SER A 268 -4.93 6.05 18.87
N ARG A 269 -4.10 5.53 19.78
CA ARG A 269 -2.83 4.89 19.40
C ARG A 269 -3.02 3.65 18.53
N MET A 270 -4.05 2.85 18.81
CA MET A 270 -4.37 1.66 18.01
C MET A 270 -4.85 2.07 16.62
N ALA A 271 -5.76 3.03 16.54
CA ALA A 271 -6.26 3.59 15.28
C ALA A 271 -5.15 4.20 14.44
N GLY A 272 -4.23 4.97 15.06
CA GLY A 272 -3.07 5.54 14.40
C GLY A 272 -2.08 4.50 13.87
N ARG A 273 -1.84 3.40 14.60
CA ARG A 273 -0.99 2.29 14.12
C ARG A 273 -1.60 1.55 12.94
N LEU A 274 -2.92 1.43 12.92
CA LEU A 274 -3.68 0.75 11.86
C LEU A 274 -4.04 1.71 10.71
N ASN A 275 -3.71 2.99 10.83
CA ASN A 275 -4.08 4.05 9.90
C ASN A 275 -5.58 4.00 9.50
N THR A 276 -6.45 3.82 10.50
CA THR A 276 -7.89 3.60 10.29
C THR A 276 -8.74 4.62 11.02
N HIS A 277 -9.93 4.85 10.50
CA HIS A 277 -10.97 5.60 11.21
C HIS A 277 -11.39 4.83 12.47
N TRP A 278 -11.78 5.58 13.49
CA TRP A 278 -12.17 5.02 14.77
C TRP A 278 -13.33 5.78 15.41
N PHE A 279 -14.12 5.03 16.16
CA PHE A 279 -15.35 5.50 16.77
C PHE A 279 -15.23 5.46 18.29
N VAL A 280 -15.87 6.42 18.94
CA VAL A 280 -16.12 6.39 20.38
C VAL A 280 -17.62 6.21 20.56
N VAL A 281 -18.02 5.05 21.07
CA VAL A 281 -19.42 4.67 21.19
C VAL A 281 -19.86 4.73 22.64
N TYR A 282 -20.90 5.51 22.89
CA TYR A 282 -21.62 5.57 24.15
C TYR A 282 -23.03 5.04 23.95
N VAL A 283 -23.44 4.04 24.74
CA VAL A 283 -24.82 3.53 24.72
C VAL A 283 -25.59 4.09 25.91
N GLU A 284 -26.59 4.91 25.63
CA GLU A 284 -27.53 5.41 26.63
C GLU A 284 -28.59 4.35 26.92
N THR A 285 -28.61 3.85 28.16
CA THR A 285 -29.65 2.93 28.65
C THR A 285 -30.82 3.71 29.26
N PRO A 286 -32.05 3.15 29.34
CA PRO A 286 -33.20 3.83 29.95
C PRO A 286 -33.03 4.23 31.43
N LYS A 287 -32.04 3.64 32.12
CA LYS A 287 -31.66 4.00 33.50
C LYS A 287 -30.74 5.24 33.55
N GLU A 288 -30.13 5.59 32.42
CA GLU A 288 -29.20 6.70 32.21
C GLU A 288 -29.82 7.75 31.25
N SER A 289 -31.15 7.89 31.24
CA SER A 289 -31.77 8.99 30.49
C SER A 289 -31.30 10.34 31.04
N PRO A 290 -31.10 11.39 30.22
CA PRO A 290 -30.64 12.71 30.66
C PRO A 290 -31.46 13.35 31.79
N LEU A 291 -32.69 12.87 32.03
CA LEU A 291 -33.56 13.26 33.15
C LEU A 291 -33.24 12.56 34.49
N ARG A 292 -32.31 11.59 34.51
CA ARG A 292 -31.99 10.73 35.67
C ARG A 292 -30.48 10.57 35.96
N ILE A 293 -29.60 11.11 35.12
CA ILE A 293 -28.14 11.09 35.36
C ILE A 293 -27.76 12.24 36.31
N ASP A 294 -26.83 11.98 37.22
CA ASP A 294 -26.18 12.98 38.07
C ASP A 294 -25.41 14.04 37.24
N ALA A 295 -25.42 15.30 37.67
CA ALA A 295 -24.79 16.42 36.97
C ALA A 295 -23.28 16.19 36.73
N GLN A 296 -22.63 15.44 37.62
CA GLN A 296 -21.22 15.07 37.49
C GLN A 296 -20.96 14.10 36.32
N ALA A 297 -21.85 13.14 36.09
CA ALA A 297 -21.73 12.18 35.00
C ALA A 297 -22.04 12.81 33.63
N GLN A 298 -22.93 13.82 33.58
CA GLN A 298 -23.14 14.61 32.37
C GLN A 298 -21.89 15.41 31.97
N ARG A 299 -21.23 16.07 32.93
CA ARG A 299 -19.96 16.78 32.67
C ARG A 299 -18.86 15.84 32.17
N GLY A 300 -18.74 14.67 32.78
CA GLY A 300 -17.77 13.66 32.34
C GLY A 300 -18.00 13.19 30.90
N LEU A 301 -19.26 13.04 30.47
CA LEU A 301 -19.56 12.64 29.09
C LEU A 301 -19.21 13.72 28.07
N LEU A 302 -19.46 14.99 28.39
CA LEU A 302 -19.07 16.12 27.53
C LEU A 302 -17.55 16.21 27.38
N ASP A 303 -16.79 15.99 28.46
CA ASP A 303 -15.32 15.96 28.42
C ASP A 303 -14.79 14.82 27.53
N ILE A 304 -15.41 13.63 27.62
CA ILE A 304 -15.10 12.49 26.76
C ILE A 304 -15.39 12.83 25.28
N MET A 305 -16.52 13.49 25.00
CA MET A 305 -16.92 13.87 23.64
C MET A 305 -15.92 14.88 23.04
N ASN A 306 -15.55 15.91 23.79
CA ASN A 306 -14.57 16.91 23.34
C ASN A 306 -13.21 16.25 23.06
N ARG A 307 -12.72 15.43 24.00
CA ARG A 307 -11.44 14.74 23.84
C ARG A 307 -11.44 13.71 22.72
N ALA A 308 -12.57 13.05 22.46
CA ALA A 308 -12.73 12.17 21.31
C ALA A 308 -12.55 12.98 20.01
N GLY A 309 -13.19 14.15 19.91
CA GLY A 309 -13.01 15.08 18.79
C GLY A 309 -11.56 15.55 18.61
N ASP A 310 -10.89 15.96 19.70
CA ASP A 310 -9.48 16.40 19.67
C ASP A 310 -8.53 15.30 19.17
N LEU A 311 -8.85 14.04 19.47
CA LEU A 311 -8.07 12.87 19.03
C LEU A 311 -8.51 12.35 17.64
N GLY A 312 -9.39 13.06 16.94
CA GLY A 312 -9.87 12.70 15.60
C GLY A 312 -10.79 11.48 15.57
N ALA A 313 -11.50 11.18 16.67
CA ALA A 313 -12.49 10.12 16.74
C ALA A 313 -13.90 10.65 16.41
N GLU A 314 -14.71 9.83 15.76
CA GLU A 314 -16.14 10.11 15.61
C GLU A 314 -16.90 9.65 16.86
N PHE A 315 -17.51 10.58 17.59
CA PHE A 315 -18.31 10.26 18.76
C PHE A 315 -19.74 9.90 18.37
N VAL A 316 -20.17 8.69 18.73
CA VAL A 316 -21.49 8.14 18.39
C VAL A 316 -22.26 7.81 19.66
N LYS A 317 -23.47 8.37 19.74
CA LYS A 317 -24.42 8.13 20.82
C LYS A 317 -25.51 7.17 20.34
N LEU A 318 -25.61 6.00 20.95
CA LEU A 318 -26.63 4.99 20.67
C LEU A 318 -27.67 4.96 21.79
N HIS A 319 -28.94 4.76 21.46
CA HIS A 319 -30.01 4.59 22.43
C HIS A 319 -30.51 3.14 22.40
N SER A 320 -30.33 2.39 23.48
CA SER A 320 -30.79 0.99 23.52
C SER A 320 -31.05 0.50 24.94
N LYS A 321 -32.04 -0.40 25.07
CA LYS A 321 -32.30 -1.15 26.31
C LYS A 321 -31.26 -2.24 26.56
N ASP A 322 -30.66 -2.77 25.49
CA ASP A 322 -29.61 -3.79 25.55
C ASP A 322 -28.31 -3.24 24.93
N PRO A 323 -27.32 -2.86 25.76
CA PRO A 323 -26.10 -2.25 25.27
C PRO A 323 -25.21 -3.23 24.50
N VAL A 324 -25.29 -4.53 24.77
CA VAL A 324 -24.50 -5.53 24.05
C VAL A 324 -24.93 -5.60 22.59
N THR A 325 -26.23 -5.74 22.36
CA THR A 325 -26.79 -5.84 21.01
C THR A 325 -26.53 -4.55 20.21
N ALA A 326 -26.70 -3.38 20.83
CA ALA A 326 -26.42 -2.11 20.18
C ALA A 326 -24.95 -1.96 19.75
N VAL A 327 -24.00 -2.37 20.59
CA VAL A 327 -22.57 -2.32 20.27
C VAL A 327 -22.23 -3.31 19.15
N VAL A 328 -22.79 -4.52 19.18
CA VAL A 328 -22.56 -5.54 18.15
C VAL A 328 -23.18 -5.13 16.80
N ASP A 329 -24.40 -4.60 16.81
CA ASP A 329 -25.08 -4.12 15.60
C ASP A 329 -24.36 -2.93 14.99
N PHE A 330 -23.87 -2.01 15.83
CA PHE A 330 -23.05 -0.89 15.39
C PHE A 330 -21.73 -1.39 14.80
N ALA A 331 -21.05 -2.32 15.48
CA ALA A 331 -19.80 -2.90 14.99
C ALA A 331 -19.97 -3.58 13.63
N ASN A 332 -21.04 -4.36 13.45
CA ASN A 332 -21.34 -5.04 12.20
C ASN A 332 -21.70 -4.06 11.07
N SER A 333 -22.54 -3.06 11.35
CA SER A 333 -22.96 -2.07 10.35
C SER A 333 -21.82 -1.14 9.90
N HIS A 334 -20.90 -0.82 10.81
CA HIS A 334 -19.76 0.08 10.52
C HIS A 334 -18.45 -0.67 10.24
N SER A 335 -18.52 -2.00 10.07
CA SER A 335 -17.37 -2.87 9.77
C SER A 335 -16.20 -2.69 10.75
N VAL A 336 -16.53 -2.60 12.05
CA VAL A 336 -15.57 -2.53 13.15
C VAL A 336 -15.03 -3.92 13.43
N LYS A 337 -13.70 -4.05 13.50
CA LYS A 337 -13.04 -5.31 13.85
C LYS A 337 -12.35 -5.26 15.20
N HIS A 338 -11.89 -4.09 15.65
CA HIS A 338 -11.21 -3.97 16.93
C HIS A 338 -12.10 -3.23 17.92
N ILE A 339 -12.60 -3.94 18.93
CA ILE A 339 -13.41 -3.36 19.99
C ILE A 339 -12.53 -3.19 21.23
N VAL A 340 -12.42 -1.96 21.72
CA VAL A 340 -11.64 -1.59 22.90
C VAL A 340 -12.60 -1.25 24.03
N MET A 341 -12.47 -1.95 25.15
CA MET A 341 -13.34 -1.77 26.32
C MET A 341 -12.54 -1.75 27.63
N GLY A 342 -13.02 -0.98 28.60
CA GLY A 342 -12.48 -0.97 29.96
C GLY A 342 -12.97 -2.14 30.79
N TYR A 343 -12.12 -2.64 31.68
CA TYR A 343 -12.53 -3.59 32.70
C TYR A 343 -13.26 -2.87 33.84
N SER A 344 -14.58 -3.09 33.93
CA SER A 344 -15.41 -2.55 35.02
C SER A 344 -15.46 -3.55 36.19
N HIS A 345 -14.97 -3.12 37.37
CA HIS A 345 -15.13 -3.85 38.63
C HIS A 345 -16.57 -3.69 39.14
N GLN A 346 -17.50 -4.49 38.63
CA GLN A 346 -18.81 -4.61 39.26
C GLN A 346 -18.73 -5.58 40.46
N PRO A 347 -19.36 -5.24 41.59
CA PRO A 347 -19.32 -6.10 42.77
C PRO A 347 -20.09 -7.40 42.50
N TRP A 348 -19.61 -8.49 43.08
CA TRP A 348 -19.95 -9.88 42.74
C TRP A 348 -21.47 -10.21 42.72
N TRP A 349 -22.27 -9.53 43.54
CA TRP A 349 -23.72 -9.68 43.61
C TRP A 349 -24.46 -9.13 42.37
N LYS A 350 -23.95 -8.08 41.71
CA LYS A 350 -24.48 -7.59 40.41
C LYS A 350 -24.14 -8.53 39.24
N ARG A 351 -23.12 -9.40 39.37
CA ARG A 351 -22.76 -10.41 38.35
C ARG A 351 -23.76 -11.56 38.26
N ILE A 352 -24.53 -11.83 39.33
CA ILE A 352 -25.44 -12.99 39.40
C ILE A 352 -26.78 -12.70 38.70
N TYR A 353 -27.25 -11.44 38.70
CA TYR A 353 -28.55 -11.06 38.09
C TYR A 353 -28.45 -10.43 36.68
N GLY A 354 -27.26 -10.11 36.21
CA GLY A 354 -27.03 -9.56 34.87
C GLY A 354 -25.68 -10.04 34.35
N GLY A 355 -25.69 -11.08 33.51
CA GLY A 355 -24.48 -11.67 32.93
C GLY A 355 -23.54 -10.59 32.40
N SER A 356 -22.26 -10.65 32.79
CA SER A 356 -21.33 -9.54 32.57
C SER A 356 -21.34 -9.12 31.10
N PHE A 357 -21.46 -7.81 30.86
CA PHE A 357 -21.44 -7.21 29.52
C PHE A 357 -20.28 -7.78 28.66
N LEU A 358 -19.12 -8.00 29.29
CA LEU A 358 -17.96 -8.67 28.69
C LEU A 358 -18.23 -10.12 28.27
N PHE A 359 -18.80 -10.97 29.14
CA PHE A 359 -19.12 -12.37 28.79
C PHE A 359 -20.19 -12.46 27.70
N ARG A 360 -21.14 -11.51 27.66
CA ARG A 360 -22.15 -11.46 26.60
C ARG A 360 -21.55 -11.04 25.26
N ILE A 361 -20.62 -10.07 25.23
CA ILE A 361 -19.91 -9.67 24.01
C ILE A 361 -18.95 -10.77 23.52
N LEU A 362 -18.29 -11.50 24.43
CA LEU A 362 -17.42 -12.62 24.08
C LEU A 362 -18.14 -13.73 23.29
N ARG A 363 -19.46 -13.88 23.43
CA ARG A 363 -20.23 -14.84 22.60
C ARG A 363 -20.29 -14.45 21.12
N TYR A 364 -20.01 -13.20 20.80
CA TYR A 364 -19.98 -12.67 19.43
C TYR A 364 -18.56 -12.48 18.90
N SER A 365 -17.53 -12.93 19.63
CA SER A 365 -16.10 -12.73 19.31
C SER A 365 -15.64 -13.35 17.99
N ALA A 366 -16.43 -14.23 17.37
CA ALA A 366 -16.14 -14.76 16.03
C ALA A 366 -16.14 -13.67 14.94
N SER A 367 -16.67 -12.48 15.22
CA SER A 367 -16.83 -11.38 14.27
C SER A 367 -15.89 -10.19 14.52
N PHE A 368 -15.21 -10.11 15.67
CA PHE A 368 -14.35 -8.98 16.05
C PHE A 368 -13.30 -9.37 17.10
N ASP A 369 -12.16 -8.69 17.09
CA ASP A 369 -11.12 -8.75 18.10
C ASP A 369 -11.46 -7.85 19.29
N LEU A 370 -11.40 -8.42 20.50
CA LEU A 370 -11.74 -7.71 21.73
C LEU A 370 -10.51 -7.39 22.57
N TYR A 371 -10.28 -6.10 22.83
CA TYR A 371 -9.22 -5.59 23.69
C TYR A 371 -9.79 -5.11 25.02
N ILE A 372 -9.43 -5.79 26.10
CA ILE A 372 -9.81 -5.41 27.45
C ILE A 372 -8.64 -4.68 28.10
N ILE A 373 -8.85 -3.40 28.42
CA ILE A 373 -7.85 -2.57 29.09
C ILE A 373 -8.15 -2.56 30.59
N SER A 374 -7.19 -3.08 31.37
CA SER A 374 -7.13 -2.90 32.81
C SER A 374 -6.15 -1.76 33.15
N THR A 375 -6.52 -0.96 34.14
CA THR A 375 -5.67 0.08 34.74
C THR A 375 -5.56 -0.17 36.23
N PRO A 376 -4.37 0.01 36.84
CA PRO A 376 -4.24 -0.04 38.29
C PRO A 376 -5.09 1.06 38.94
N GLU A 377 -5.83 0.69 39.99
CA GLU A 377 -6.57 1.61 40.86
C GLU A 377 -5.62 2.69 41.39
N GLN A 378 -5.93 3.97 41.13
CA GLN A 378 -5.50 5.01 42.06
C GLN A 378 -6.34 4.81 43.32
N LYS A 379 -5.73 4.22 44.35
CA LYS A 379 -6.27 4.23 45.71
C LYS A 379 -6.62 5.68 46.04
N GLY A 380 -7.90 5.94 46.32
CA GLY A 380 -8.32 7.20 46.89
C GLY A 380 -7.56 7.42 48.19
N GLU A 381 -7.00 8.61 48.35
CA GLU A 381 -6.57 9.10 49.65
C GLU A 381 -7.78 9.04 50.59
N GLU A 382 -7.72 8.15 51.59
CA GLU A 382 -8.56 8.25 52.76
C GLU A 382 -8.18 9.55 53.47
N ILE A 383 -9.10 10.50 53.44
CA ILE A 383 -9.08 11.65 54.34
C ILE A 383 -9.33 11.10 55.74
N GLN A 384 -8.31 11.16 56.61
CA GLN A 384 -8.48 11.17 58.07
C GLN A 384 -8.31 12.60 58.58
#